data_AF-A0AAJ1PNU1-F1
#
_entry.id   AF-A0AAJ1PNU1-F1
#
_cell.length_a   1.000
_cell.length_b   1.000
_cell.length_c   1.000
_cell.angle_alpha   90.00
_cell.angle_beta   90.00
_cell.angle_gamma   90.00
#
_symmetry.space_group_name_H-M   'P 1'
#
loop_
_entity.id
_entity.type
_entity.pdbx_description
1 polymer ?
#
loop_
_entity_poly.entity_id
_entity_poly.type
_entity_poly.pdbx_seq_one_letter_code
_entity_poly.pdbx_strand_id
1 'polypeptide(L)'
;MIYEFLVLNLVGVTLGFFTVLWFYVSNRRFLAGEIKKFVNKITAGMLFLYFSIVASSVIEIHGIYGSLLEIPKYLFIIAGFSCFYWASMALNKISKVLGFRSEIMPKKLKKILK
;
A
#
# COMPACT_ATOMS: atom_id res chain seq x y z
N MET A 1 -25.84 2.59 -17.70
CA MET A 1 -24.95 1.43 -17.45
C MET A 1 -23.45 1.78 -17.42
N ILE A 2 -22.78 2.10 -18.53
CA ILE A 2 -21.31 2.37 -18.53
C ILE A 2 -20.96 3.60 -17.67
N TYR A 3 -21.74 4.69 -17.78
CA TYR A 3 -21.54 5.91 -16.99
C TYR A 3 -21.82 5.71 -15.49
N GLU A 4 -22.84 4.93 -15.13
CA GLU A 4 -23.16 4.63 -13.72
C GLU A 4 -22.04 3.80 -13.07
N PHE A 5 -21.49 2.84 -13.80
CA PHE A 5 -20.36 2.04 -13.33
C PHE A 5 -19.08 2.87 -13.15
N LEU A 6 -18.83 3.83 -14.06
CA LEU A 6 -17.71 4.76 -13.97
C LEU A 6 -17.83 5.68 -12.74
N VAL A 7 -19.03 6.23 -12.51
CA VAL A 7 -19.31 7.10 -11.35
C VAL A 7 -19.16 6.33 -10.04
N LEU A 8 -19.68 5.10 -9.97
CA LEU A 8 -19.57 4.26 -8.77
C LEU A 8 -18.11 3.91 -8.45
N ASN A 9 -17.31 3.62 -9.49
CA ASN A 9 -15.86 3.41 -9.35
C ASN A 9 -15.16 4.67 -8.84
N LEU A 10 -15.42 5.85 -9.42
CA LEU A 10 -14.81 7.10 -8.98
C LEU A 10 -15.16 7.44 -7.53
N VAL A 11 -16.41 7.23 -7.11
CA VAL A 11 -16.83 7.45 -5.72
C VAL A 11 -16.11 6.49 -4.78
N GLY A 12 -16.05 5.20 -5.13
CA GLY A 12 -15.34 4.19 -4.34
C GLY A 12 -13.83 4.47 -4.22
N VAL A 13 -13.20 4.87 -5.32
CA VAL A 13 -11.78 5.26 -5.38
C VAL A 13 -11.52 6.50 -4.52
N THR A 14 -12.43 7.47 -4.54
CA THR A 14 -12.31 8.72 -3.76
C THR A 14 -12.46 8.44 -2.26
N LEU A 15 -13.46 7.67 -1.84
CA LEU A 15 -13.66 7.27 -0.45
C LEU A 15 -12.48 6.43 0.07
N GLY A 16 -11.99 5.50 -0.75
CA GLY A 16 -10.82 4.69 -0.44
C GLY A 16 -9.55 5.53 -0.27
N PHE A 17 -9.34 6.53 -1.13
CA PHE A 17 -8.22 7.47 -1.03
C PHE A 17 -8.26 8.27 0.28
N PHE A 18 -9.42 8.82 0.65
CA PHE A 18 -9.58 9.53 1.93
C PHE A 18 -9.34 8.62 3.13
N THR A 19 -9.79 7.37 3.06
CA THR A 19 -9.55 6.38 4.12
C THR A 19 -8.05 6.10 4.29
N VAL A 20 -7.31 5.95 3.18
CA VAL A 20 -5.84 5.75 3.20
C VAL A 20 -5.10 6.98 3.73
N LEU A 21 -5.53 8.18 3.35
CA LEU A 21 -4.99 9.44 3.88
C LEU A 21 -5.23 9.57 5.39
N TRP A 22 -6.45 9.28 5.84
CA TRP A 22 -6.78 9.30 7.26
C TRP A 22 -5.95 8.28 8.04
N PHE A 23 -5.75 7.08 7.49
CA PHE A 23 -4.88 6.05 8.07
C PHE A 23 -3.43 6.55 8.14
N TYR A 24 -2.92 7.21 7.10
CA TYR A 24 -1.57 7.79 7.09
C TYR A 24 -1.37 8.85 8.19
N VAL A 25 -2.33 9.77 8.33
CA VAL A 25 -2.29 10.83 9.35
C VAL A 25 -2.38 10.23 10.76
N SER A 26 -3.28 9.27 10.97
CA SER A 26 -3.51 8.64 12.27
C SER A 26 -2.32 7.79 12.73
N ASN A 27 -1.64 7.11 11.79
CA ASN A 27 -0.49 6.26 12.10
C ASN A 27 0.76 7.02 12.55
N ARG A 28 0.85 8.35 12.33
CA ARG A 28 1.97 9.15 12.83
C ARG A 28 2.08 9.16 14.36
N ARG A 29 0.97 8.92 15.09
CA ARG A 29 0.92 9.03 16.56
C ARG A 29 1.16 7.73 17.32
N PHE A 30 0.88 6.57 16.73
CA PHE A 30 0.82 5.29 17.47
C PHE A 30 1.91 4.28 17.13
N LEU A 31 2.65 4.47 16.03
CA LEU A 31 3.60 3.48 15.54
C LEU A 31 5.05 3.98 15.65
N ALA A 32 5.88 3.22 16.35
CA ALA A 32 7.33 3.43 16.45
C ALA A 32 8.10 2.28 15.79
N GLY A 33 9.34 2.55 15.36
CA GLY A 33 10.26 1.53 14.84
C GLY A 33 9.87 0.91 13.48
N GLU A 34 10.08 -0.40 13.33
CA GLU A 34 9.87 -1.14 12.07
C GLU A 34 8.39 -1.18 11.63
N ILE A 35 7.44 -1.10 12.57
CA ILE A 35 6.00 -1.10 12.25
C ILE A 35 5.62 0.20 11.54
N LYS A 36 6.20 1.34 11.94
CA LYS A 36 6.00 2.63 11.24
C LYS A 36 6.52 2.57 9.80
N LYS A 37 7.68 1.94 9.58
CA LYS A 37 8.25 1.76 8.23
C LYS A 37 7.38 0.86 7.37
N PHE A 38 6.87 -0.24 7.93
CA PHE A 38 5.94 -1.14 7.25
C PHE A 38 4.68 -0.40 6.81
N VAL A 39 4.02 0.28 7.74
CA VAL A 39 2.79 1.02 7.47
C VAL A 39 3.00 2.13 6.44
N ASN A 40 4.07 2.92 6.56
CA ASN A 40 4.38 3.96 5.57
C ASN A 40 4.58 3.37 4.16
N LYS A 41 5.23 2.21 4.02
CA LYS A 41 5.43 1.55 2.73
C LYS A 41 4.12 1.02 2.16
N ILE A 42 3.24 0.45 2.99
CA ILE A 42 1.89 0.06 2.55
C ILE A 42 1.11 1.28 2.09
N THR A 43 1.08 2.36 2.89
CA THR A 43 0.34 3.56 2.53
C THR A 43 0.87 4.19 1.25
N ALA A 44 2.20 4.28 1.09
CA ALA A 44 2.80 4.77 -0.15
C ALA A 44 2.45 3.87 -1.35
N GLY A 45 2.49 2.55 -1.18
CA GLY A 45 2.08 1.60 -2.22
C GLY A 45 0.63 1.78 -2.64
N MET A 46 -0.27 1.94 -1.66
CA MET A 46 -1.70 2.20 -1.91
C MET A 46 -1.91 3.53 -2.64
N LEU A 47 -1.22 4.60 -2.23
CA LEU A 47 -1.29 5.91 -2.90
C LEU A 47 -0.85 5.84 -4.37
N PHE A 48 0.23 5.12 -4.67
CA PHE A 48 0.67 4.92 -6.05
C PHE A 48 -0.36 4.14 -6.88
N LEU A 49 -1.00 3.11 -6.33
CA LEU A 49 -2.08 2.42 -7.03
C LEU A 49 -3.29 3.34 -7.28
N TYR A 50 -3.63 4.22 -6.33
CA TYR A 50 -4.67 5.24 -6.56
C TYR A 50 -4.31 6.18 -7.72
N PHE A 51 -3.08 6.69 -7.77
CA PHE A 51 -2.65 7.53 -8.89
C PHE A 51 -2.66 6.78 -10.22
N SER A 52 -2.38 5.48 -10.22
CA SER A 52 -2.52 4.64 -11.42
C SER A 52 -3.97 4.53 -11.88
N ILE A 53 -4.92 4.32 -10.96
CA ILE A 53 -6.35 4.27 -11.29
C ILE A 53 -6.81 5.61 -11.86
N VAL A 54 -6.43 6.73 -11.23
CA VAL A 54 -6.75 8.08 -11.73
C VAL A 54 -6.19 8.29 -13.13
N ALA A 55 -4.92 7.92 -13.36
CA ALA A 55 -4.31 7.99 -14.69
C ALA A 55 -5.08 7.13 -15.71
N SER A 56 -5.50 5.92 -15.33
CA SER A 56 -6.30 5.04 -16.18
C SER A 56 -7.65 5.66 -16.54
N SER A 57 -8.36 6.24 -15.57
CA SER A 57 -9.62 6.93 -15.82
C SER A 57 -9.46 8.14 -16.75
N VAL A 58 -8.36 8.90 -16.62
CA VAL A 58 -8.06 10.01 -17.54
C VAL A 58 -7.83 9.50 -18.96
N ILE A 59 -7.10 8.41 -19.14
CA ILE A 59 -6.84 7.77 -20.45
C ILE A 59 -8.16 7.28 -21.06
N GLU A 60 -9.02 6.63 -20.27
CA GLU A 60 -10.33 6.14 -20.71
C GLU A 60 -11.26 7.28 -21.15
N ILE A 61 -11.36 8.34 -20.34
CA ILE A 61 -12.23 9.50 -20.62
C ILE A 61 -11.81 10.22 -21.91
N HIS A 62 -10.51 10.36 -22.14
CA HIS A 62 -9.99 11.08 -23.30
C HIS A 62 -9.71 10.16 -24.50
N GLY A 63 -9.90 8.85 -24.36
CA GLY A 63 -9.67 7.87 -25.42
C GLY A 63 -8.22 7.79 -25.92
N ILE A 64 -7.23 8.12 -25.07
CA ILE A 64 -5.82 8.30 -25.47
C ILE A 64 -5.04 6.97 -25.43
N TYR A 65 -5.66 5.90 -25.93
CA TYR A 65 -5.05 4.57 -25.93
C TYR A 65 -3.84 4.52 -26.89
N GLY A 66 -2.76 3.87 -26.47
CA GLY A 66 -1.53 3.70 -27.25
C GLY A 66 -0.61 4.93 -27.27
N SER A 67 -0.89 5.97 -26.49
CA SER A 67 -0.06 7.17 -26.39
C SER A 67 1.01 7.05 -25.29
N LEU A 68 2.06 7.87 -25.41
CA LEU A 68 3.08 8.05 -24.36
C LEU A 68 2.46 8.50 -23.02
N LEU A 69 1.25 9.06 -23.03
CA LEU A 69 0.49 9.41 -21.83
C LEU A 69 0.04 8.20 -21.00
N GLU A 70 0.19 6.96 -21.49
CA GLU A 70 0.01 5.76 -20.68
C GLU A 70 1.19 5.43 -19.78
N ILE A 71 2.39 5.94 -20.08
CA ILE A 71 3.63 5.62 -19.34
C ILE A 71 3.48 5.93 -17.82
N PRO A 72 2.92 7.09 -17.41
CA PRO A 72 2.68 7.38 -16.00
C PRO A 72 1.86 6.31 -15.27
N LYS A 73 0.84 5.72 -15.93
CA LYS A 73 0.02 4.65 -15.36
C LYS A 73 0.88 3.47 -14.93
N TYR A 74 1.74 3.00 -15.83
CA TYR A 74 2.61 1.84 -15.58
C TYR A 74 3.72 2.16 -14.57
N LEU A 75 4.27 3.38 -14.61
CA LEU A 75 5.24 3.83 -13.60
C LEU A 75 4.64 3.81 -12.19
N PHE A 76 3.39 4.28 -12.03
CA PHE A 76 2.70 4.23 -10.75
C PHE A 76 2.41 2.80 -10.29
N ILE A 77 2.06 1.88 -11.20
CA ILE A 77 1.89 0.45 -10.86
C ILE A 77 3.21 -0.13 -10.34
N ILE A 78 4.30 0.07 -11.07
CA ILE A 78 5.62 -0.46 -10.69
C ILE A 78 6.07 0.11 -9.35
N ALA A 79 5.90 1.42 -9.13
CA ALA A 79 6.20 2.07 -7.86
C ALA A 79 5.35 1.51 -6.71
N GLY A 80 4.05 1.27 -6.94
CA GLY A 80 3.14 0.66 -5.99
C GLY A 80 3.58 -0.74 -5.57
N PHE A 81 3.82 -1.62 -6.53
CA PHE A 81 4.29 -2.99 -6.28
C PHE A 81 5.66 -3.02 -5.58
N SER A 82 6.55 -2.11 -5.96
CA SER A 82 7.85 -1.97 -5.30
C SER A 82 7.65 -1.62 -3.83
N CYS A 83 6.77 -0.67 -3.49
CA CYS A 83 6.46 -0.35 -2.10
C CYS A 83 5.89 -1.55 -1.33
N PHE A 84 5.00 -2.35 -1.93
CA PHE A 84 4.46 -3.56 -1.30
C PHE A 84 5.53 -4.64 -1.09
N TYR A 85 6.43 -4.85 -2.04
CA TYR A 85 7.56 -5.76 -1.87
C TYR A 85 8.42 -5.37 -0.66
N TRP A 86 8.72 -4.08 -0.55
CA TRP A 86 9.50 -3.54 0.57
C TRP A 86 8.74 -3.56 1.90
N ALA A 87 7.41 -3.47 1.86
CA ALA A 87 6.55 -3.65 3.02
C ALA A 87 6.56 -5.12 3.48
N SER A 88 6.44 -6.06 2.55
CA SER A 88 6.51 -7.50 2.83
C SER A 88 7.84 -7.90 3.48
N MET A 89 8.95 -7.33 3.02
CA MET A 89 10.25 -7.52 3.68
C MET A 89 10.27 -7.00 5.13
N ALA A 90 9.66 -5.84 5.40
CA ALA A 90 9.55 -5.29 6.75
C ALA A 90 8.64 -6.15 7.63
N LEU A 91 7.53 -6.65 7.09
CA LEU A 91 6.62 -7.57 7.78
C LEU A 91 7.32 -8.87 8.16
N ASN A 92 8.14 -9.43 7.26
CA ASN A 92 8.92 -10.64 7.55
C ASN A 92 9.91 -10.40 8.70
N LYS A 93 10.53 -9.21 8.80
CA LYS A 93 11.37 -8.85 9.95
C LYS A 93 10.56 -8.77 11.24
N ILE A 94 9.41 -8.10 11.21
CA ILE A 94 8.50 -7.97 12.37
C ILE A 94 8.02 -9.36 12.82
N SER A 95 7.60 -10.21 11.89
CA SER A 95 7.12 -11.58 12.14
C SER A 95 8.19 -12.46 12.80
N LYS A 96 9.46 -12.32 12.39
CA LYS A 96 10.60 -13.00 13.04
C LYS A 96 10.83 -12.52 14.47
N VAL A 97 10.70 -11.22 14.74
CA VAL A 97 10.90 -10.63 16.08
C VAL A 97 9.75 -10.96 17.04
N LEU A 98 8.52 -11.01 16.55
CA LEU A 98 7.32 -11.34 17.32
C LEU A 98 7.14 -12.84 17.57
N GLY A 99 8.02 -13.70 17.04
CA GLY A 99 7.98 -15.16 17.28
C GLY A 99 6.93 -15.93 16.47
N PHE A 100 6.10 -15.26 15.66
CA PHE A 100 5.14 -15.93 14.77
C PHE A 100 5.80 -16.83 13.71
N ARG A 101 7.08 -16.59 13.40
CA ARG A 101 7.86 -17.38 12.44
C ARG A 101 9.17 -17.91 13.03
N SER A 102 9.24 -18.11 14.35
CA SER A 102 10.44 -18.66 14.96
C SER A 102 10.41 -20.19 14.96
N GLU A 103 11.20 -20.82 14.09
CA GLU A 103 11.70 -22.19 14.30
C GLU A 103 12.58 -22.28 15.57
N ILE A 104 13.06 -21.13 16.09
CA ILE A 104 13.95 -21.06 17.25
C ILE A 104 13.40 -20.06 18.27
N MET A 105 12.87 -20.58 19.38
CA MET A 105 12.37 -19.82 20.53
C MET A 105 13.39 -18.73 20.98
N PRO A 106 12.96 -17.47 21.17
CA PRO A 106 13.86 -16.39 21.55
C PRO A 106 14.57 -16.70 22.88
N LYS A 107 15.91 -16.58 22.93
CA LYS A 107 16.72 -16.85 24.13
C LYS A 107 16.24 -16.11 25.38
N LYS A 108 15.59 -14.95 25.22
CA LYS A 108 15.00 -14.16 26.32
C LYS A 108 13.77 -14.84 26.94
N LEU A 109 12.90 -15.46 26.14
CA LEU A 109 11.75 -16.26 26.63
C LEU A 109 12.22 -17.53 27.33
N LYS A 110 13.27 -18.18 26.81
CA LYS A 110 13.88 -19.37 27.44
C LYS A 110 14.48 -19.08 28.83
N LYS A 111 14.81 -17.82 29.13
CA LYS A 111 15.33 -17.38 30.42
C LYS A 111 14.24 -17.07 31.46
N ILE A 112 13.02 -16.78 31.01
CA ILE A 112 11.88 -16.45 31.88
C ILE A 112 11.09 -17.72 32.25
N LEU A 113 11.15 -18.75 31.41
CA LEU A 113 10.54 -20.07 31.63
C LEU A 113 11.43 -21.07 32.38
N LYS A 114 12.56 -20.61 32.94
CA LYS A 114 13.49 -21.43 33.73
C LYS A 114 13.46 -20.94 35.17
#